data_AF-A0A2N9LDK9-F1
#
_entry.id   AF-A0A2N9LDK9-F1
#
_cell.length_a   1.000
_cell.length_b   1.000
_cell.length_c   1.000
_cell.angle_alpha   90.00
_cell.angle_beta   90.00
_cell.angle_gamma   90.00
#
_symmetry.space_group_name_H-M   'P 1'
#
loop_
_entity.id
_entity.type
_entity.pdbx_description
1 polymer ?
#
loop_
_entity_poly.entity_id
_entity_poly.type
_entity_poly.pdbx_seq_one_letter_code
_entity_poly.pdbx_strand_id
1 'polypeptide(L)'
;MFAAPQVFDLIVQQRDIYKWDFVFLGANQDAIATAAKMGIAAASAMPYVANKTATTNAVNATSAAVRRSRSTGQNVSYTSLERKAAVVEDEGDLFNNHAS
;
A
#
# COMPACT_ATOMS: atom_id res chain seq x y z
N MET A 1 23.25 6.27 2.30
CA MET A 1 21.87 6.54 2.77
C MET A 1 21.25 7.49 1.76
N PHE A 2 20.12 7.12 1.14
CA PHE A 2 19.44 8.00 0.18
C PHE A 2 18.49 8.91 0.94
N ALA A 3 18.52 10.22 0.65
CA ALA A 3 17.55 11.16 1.18
C ALA A 3 16.20 11.00 0.43
N ALA A 4 15.08 11.30 1.09
CA ALA A 4 13.74 11.15 0.51
C ALA A 4 13.57 11.78 -0.90
N PRO A 5 14.14 12.97 -1.22
CA PRO A 5 14.09 13.53 -2.57
C PRO A 5 14.79 12.66 -3.62
N GLN A 6 15.90 12.02 -3.26
CA GLN A 6 16.64 11.15 -4.19
C GLN A 6 15.85 9.87 -4.49
N VAL A 7 15.10 9.35 -3.51
CA VAL A 7 14.20 8.20 -3.71
C VAL A 7 13.05 8.58 -4.64
N PHE A 8 12.50 9.79 -4.50
CA PHE A 8 11.47 10.32 -5.40
C PHE A 8 11.97 10.39 -6.85
N ASP A 9 13.13 11.02 -7.07
CA ASP A 9 13.69 11.19 -8.43
C ASP A 9 13.94 9.84 -9.11
N LEU A 10 14.45 8.86 -8.37
CA LEU A 10 14.64 7.49 -8.86
C LEU A 10 13.31 6.81 -9.20
N ILE A 11 12.27 6.95 -8.37
CA ILE A 11 10.95 6.39 -8.65
C ILE A 11 10.36 7.00 -9.93
N VAL A 12 10.46 8.31 -10.10
CA VAL A 12 9.98 9.01 -11.30
C VAL A 12 10.72 8.54 -12.54
N GLN A 13 12.06 8.53 -12.52
CA GLN A 13 12.87 8.07 -13.63
C GLN A 13 12.53 6.61 -14.00
N GLN A 14 12.36 5.74 -13.01
CA GLN A 14 12.12 4.31 -13.26
C GLN A 14 10.71 4.04 -13.79
N ARG A 15 9.71 4.79 -13.31
CA ARG A 15 8.34 4.75 -13.83
C ARG A 15 8.29 5.27 -15.27
N ASP A 16 8.91 6.40 -15.55
CA ASP A 16 8.69 7.10 -16.82
C ASP A 16 9.54 6.52 -17.96
N ILE A 17 10.77 6.10 -17.68
CA ILE A 17 11.68 5.51 -18.67
C ILE A 17 11.46 4.00 -18.80
N TYR A 18 11.44 3.27 -17.67
CA TYR A 18 11.43 1.80 -17.67
C TYR A 18 10.05 1.20 -17.44
N LYS A 19 9.01 2.03 -17.29
CA LYS A 19 7.60 1.61 -17.12
C LYS A 19 7.38 0.72 -15.91
N TRP A 20 8.11 0.97 -14.83
CA TRP A 20 7.91 0.26 -13.57
C TRP A 20 6.65 0.75 -12.85
N ASP A 21 5.87 -0.20 -12.35
CA ASP A 21 4.78 0.05 -11.42
C ASP A 21 5.30 -0.01 -9.98
N PHE A 22 5.11 1.08 -9.25
CA PHE A 22 5.46 1.17 -7.83
C PHE A 22 4.21 1.03 -6.97
N VAL A 23 4.32 0.17 -5.96
CA VAL A 23 3.27 -0.10 -4.98
C VAL A 23 3.82 0.17 -3.59
N PHE A 24 3.06 0.90 -2.77
CA PHE A 24 3.44 1.18 -1.38
C PHE A 24 2.43 0.56 -0.40
N LEU A 25 2.92 -0.34 0.44
CA LEU A 25 2.18 -0.95 1.54
C LEU A 25 2.81 -0.47 2.85
N GLY A 26 2.08 0.34 3.62
CA GLY A 26 2.58 0.89 4.88
C GLY A 26 1.66 0.53 6.03
N ALA A 27 2.23 0.19 7.19
CA ALA A 27 1.47 -0.25 8.37
C ALA A 27 0.72 0.88 9.12
N ASN A 28 0.67 2.10 8.56
CA ASN A 28 0.24 3.31 9.26
C ASN A 28 -0.84 4.07 8.48
N GLN A 29 -1.71 4.81 9.19
CA GLN A 29 -2.77 5.65 8.59
C GLN A 29 -2.25 6.67 7.56
N ASP A 30 -1.02 7.17 7.73
CA ASP A 30 -0.38 8.12 6.81
C ASP A 30 0.39 7.47 5.65
N ALA A 31 0.22 6.16 5.40
CA ALA A 31 0.91 5.45 4.33
C ALA A 31 0.68 6.09 2.95
N ILE A 32 -0.52 6.59 2.69
CA ILE A 32 -0.87 7.25 1.42
C ILE A 32 -0.16 8.61 1.30
N ALA A 33 -0.13 9.41 2.37
CA ALA A 33 0.56 10.70 2.38
C ALA A 33 2.08 10.54 2.27
N THR A 34 2.63 9.48 2.85
CA THR A 34 4.05 9.12 2.74
C THR A 34 4.40 8.65 1.33
N ALA A 35 3.57 7.80 0.73
CA ALA A 35 3.74 7.36 -0.66
C ALA A 35 3.74 8.53 -1.65
N ALA A 36 2.88 9.52 -1.44
CA ALA A 36 2.84 10.73 -2.25
C ALA A 36 4.15 11.53 -2.20
N LYS A 37 4.79 11.62 -1.02
CA LYS A 37 6.12 12.25 -0.87
C LYS A 37 7.24 11.49 -1.60
N MET A 38 7.02 10.21 -1.95
CA MET A 38 7.93 9.37 -2.71
C MET A 38 7.58 9.29 -4.20
N GLY A 39 6.54 10.00 -4.67
CA GLY A 39 6.14 10.00 -6.09
C GLY A 39 5.28 8.82 -6.50
N ILE A 40 4.80 8.04 -5.53
CA ILE A 40 3.89 6.91 -5.73
C ILE A 40 2.46 7.45 -5.71
N ALA A 41 1.66 7.08 -6.72
CA ALA A 41 0.29 7.51 -6.81
C ALA A 41 -0.53 7.00 -5.61
N ALA A 42 -1.41 7.84 -5.05
CA ALA A 42 -2.29 7.45 -3.95
C ALA A 42 -3.15 6.21 -4.29
N ALA A 43 -3.51 6.05 -5.57
CA ALA A 43 -4.20 4.87 -6.08
C ALA A 43 -3.40 3.57 -5.87
N SER A 44 -2.08 3.65 -5.96
CA SER A 44 -1.11 2.54 -5.83
C SER A 44 -0.56 2.39 -4.40
N ALA A 45 -1.16 3.10 -3.43
CA ALA A 45 -0.85 3.01 -2.02
C ALA A 45 -2.02 2.43 -1.22
N MET A 46 -1.71 1.60 -0.23
CA MET A 46 -2.68 1.01 0.68
C MET A 46 -2.10 0.92 2.11
N PRO A 47 -2.80 1.46 3.12
CA PRO A 47 -2.47 1.18 4.51
C PRO A 47 -2.82 -0.28 4.85
N TYR A 48 -2.09 -0.90 5.78
CA TYR A 48 -2.49 -2.19 6.34
C TYR A 48 -2.25 -2.26 7.85
N VAL A 49 -2.97 -3.13 8.56
CA VAL A 49 -2.68 -3.45 9.97
C VAL A 49 -1.84 -4.73 10.01
N ALA A 50 -0.80 -4.76 10.83
CA ALA A 50 0.12 -5.89 10.94
C ALA A 50 -0.43 -7.06 11.77
N ASN A 51 -1.67 -7.47 11.49
CA ASN A 51 -2.30 -8.68 12.03
C ASN A 51 -2.51 -9.72 10.92
N LYS A 52 -2.90 -10.94 11.31
CA LYS A 52 -3.01 -12.08 10.39
C LYS A 52 -4.05 -11.85 9.30
N THR A 53 -5.20 -11.32 9.67
CA THR A 53 -6.35 -11.08 8.80
C THR A 53 -6.05 -9.99 7.77
N ALA A 54 -5.65 -8.82 8.26
CA ALA A 54 -5.30 -7.66 7.46
C ALA A 54 -4.11 -7.91 6.52
N THR A 55 -3.07 -8.62 6.99
CA THR A 55 -1.93 -8.98 6.14
C THR A 55 -2.36 -9.89 4.99
N THR A 56 -3.19 -10.90 5.27
CA THR A 56 -3.73 -11.81 4.24
C THR A 56 -4.57 -11.03 3.22
N ASN A 57 -5.42 -10.11 3.69
CA ASN A 57 -6.23 -9.25 2.84
C ASN A 57 -5.37 -8.34 1.96
N ALA A 58 -4.30 -7.76 2.50
CA ALA A 58 -3.38 -6.89 1.76
C ALA A 58 -2.65 -7.63 0.62
N VAL A 59 -2.21 -8.87 0.87
CA VAL A 59 -1.57 -9.72 -0.14
C VAL A 59 -2.55 -10.12 -1.24
N ASN A 60 -3.78 -10.50 -0.87
CA ASN A 60 -4.83 -10.84 -1.82
C ASN A 60 -5.23 -9.64 -2.69
N ALA A 61 -5.40 -8.47 -2.08
CA ALA A 61 -5.69 -7.21 -2.78
C ALA A 61 -4.57 -6.86 -3.77
N THR A 62 -3.31 -7.02 -3.37
CA THR A 62 -2.16 -6.77 -4.26
C THR A 62 -2.16 -7.72 -5.44
N SER A 63 -2.43 -9.01 -5.20
CA SER A 63 -2.54 -10.01 -6.27
C SER A 63 -3.67 -9.68 -7.26
N ALA A 64 -4.83 -9.24 -6.75
CA ALA A 64 -5.96 -8.83 -7.58
C ALA A 64 -5.65 -7.54 -8.37
N ALA A 65 -5.01 -6.55 -7.74
CA ALA A 65 -4.64 -5.29 -8.37
C ALA A 65 -3.62 -5.48 -9.50
N VAL A 66 -2.63 -6.36 -9.31
CA VAL A 66 -1.66 -6.73 -10.37
C VAL A 66 -2.37 -7.43 -11.53
N ARG A 67 -3.31 -8.34 -11.26
CA ARG A 67 -4.09 -8.99 -12.33
C ARG A 67 -4.89 -7.97 -13.15
N ARG A 68 -5.56 -7.02 -12.48
CA ARG A 68 -6.31 -5.94 -13.15
C ARG A 68 -5.41 -5.02 -13.98
N SER A 69 -4.25 -4.66 -13.45
CA SER A 69 -3.26 -3.86 -14.17
C SER A 69 -2.84 -4.56 -15.47
N ARG A 70 -2.50 -5.85 -15.40
CA ARG A 70 -2.14 -6.65 -16.57
C ARG A 70 -3.25 -6.76 -17.62
N SER A 71 -4.52 -6.81 -17.21
CA SER A 71 -5.65 -6.90 -18.16
C SER A 71 -6.03 -5.55 -18.78
N THR A 72 -5.74 -4.44 -18.11
CA THR A 72 -6.17 -3.09 -18.55
C THR A 72 -5.04 -2.25 -19.12
N GLY A 73 -3.78 -2.65 -18.89
CA GLY A 73 -2.60 -1.84 -19.21
C GLY A 73 -2.46 -0.59 -18.32
N GLN A 74 -3.27 -0.47 -17.28
CA GLN A 74 -3.21 0.63 -16.32
C GLN A 74 -2.29 0.28 -15.15
N ASN A 75 -1.80 1.29 -14.44
CA ASN A 75 -1.00 1.10 -13.24
C ASN A 75 -1.79 0.36 -12.14
N VAL A 76 -1.08 -0.34 -11.27
CA VAL A 76 -1.66 -1.02 -10.10
C VAL A 76 -2.44 -0.02 -9.25
N SER A 77 -3.70 -0.35 -8.95
CA SER A 77 -4.59 0.48 -8.13
C SER A 77 -5.47 -0.34 -7.19
N TYR A 78 -5.69 0.21 -5.99
CA TYR A 78 -6.51 -0.38 -4.94
C TYR A 78 -7.88 0.27 -4.86
N THR A 79 -8.90 -0.57 -4.73
CA THR A 79 -10.28 -0.15 -4.48
C THR A 79 -10.47 0.25 -3.02
N SER A 80 -11.52 1.03 -2.74
CA SER A 80 -11.88 1.40 -1.36
C SER A 80 -12.22 0.19 -0.48
N LEU A 81 -12.77 -0.89 -1.06
CA LEU A 81 -13.07 -2.12 -0.33
C LEU A 81 -11.80 -2.87 0.06
N GLU A 82 -10.84 -3.01 -0.86
CA GLU A 82 -9.55 -3.63 -0.59
C GLU A 82 -8.77 -2.88 0.50
N ARG A 83 -8.79 -1.54 0.45
CA ARG A 83 -8.16 -0.72 1.50
C ARG A 83 -8.82 -0.93 2.86
N LYS A 84 -10.16 -0.98 2.92
CA LYS A 84 -10.89 -1.25 4.16
C LYS A 84 -10.57 -2.64 4.73
N ALA A 85 -10.51 -3.65 3.87
CA ALA A 85 -10.20 -5.03 4.27
C ALA A 85 -8.76 -5.18 4.80
N ALA A 86 -7.82 -4.37 4.32
CA ALA A 86 -6.42 -4.38 4.76
C ALA A 86 -6.21 -3.70 6.13
N VAL A 87 -7.20 -2.99 6.67
CA VAL A 87 -7.11 -2.31 7.98
C VAL A 87 -8.10 -2.86 9.01
N VAL A 88 -8.61 -4.07 8.78
CA VAL A 88 -9.46 -4.76 9.76
C VAL A 88 -8.60 -5.11 10.97
N GLU A 89 -9.00 -4.60 12.14
CA GLU A 89 -8.40 -4.96 13.42
C GLU A 89 -8.97 -6.31 13.89
N ASP A 90 -8.13 -7.18 14.46
CA ASP A 90 -8.60 -8.43 15.04
C ASP A 90 -9.32 -8.10 16.36
N GLU A 91 -10.54 -8.61 16.57
CA GLU A 91 -11.30 -8.40 17.82
C GLU A 91 -10.57 -8.91 19.08
N GLY A 92 -9.50 -9.70 18.92
CA GLY A 92 -8.65 -10.17 20.01
C GLY A 92 -7.76 -9.09 20.66
N ASP A 93 -7.49 -7.98 19.97
CA ASP A 93 -6.66 -6.89 20.52
C ASP A 93 -7.46 -5.92 21.42
N LEU A 94 -8.80 -5.93 21.34
CA LEU A 94 -9.67 -5.08 22.15
C LEU A 94 -9.75 -5.52 23.62
N PHE A 95 -9.47 -6.80 23.92
CA PHE A 95 -9.60 -7.36 25.27
C PHE A 95 -8.35 -7.21 26.15
N ASN A 96 -7.21 -6.77 25.59
CA ASN A 96 -5.94 -6.78 26.32
C ASN A 96 -5.49 -5.41 26.85
N ASN A 97 -6.34 -4.37 26.78
CA ASN A 97 -5.99 -3.00 27.17
C ASN A 97 -6.78 -2.45 28.38
N HIS A 98 -7.16 -3.31 29.34
CA HIS A 98 -7.81 -2.86 30.58
C HIS A 98 -7.38 -3.63 31.84
N ALA A 99 -6.08 -3.91 31.97
CA ALA A 99 -5.51 -4.36 33.24
C ALA A 99 -4.04 -3.92 33.36
N SER A 100 -3.82 -2.68 33.81
CA SER A 100 -2.58 -2.22 34.45
C SER A 100 -2.93 -1.10 35.41
#